data_AF-A0A968XRM7-F1
#
_entry.id   AF-A0A968XRM7-F1
#
_cell.length_a   1.000
_cell.length_b   1.000
_cell.length_c   1.000
_cell.angle_alpha   90.00
_cell.angle_beta   90.00
_cell.angle_gamma   90.00
#
_symmetry.space_group_name_H-M   'P 1'
#
loop_
_entity.id
_entity.type
_entity.pdbx_description
1 polymer ?
#
loop_
_entity_poly.entity_id
_entity_poly.type
_entity_poly.pdbx_seq_one_letter_code
_entity_poly.pdbx_strand_id
1 'polypeptide(L)' 'MKTRAIFRAVKVPNAQSPFDVIQLKIFYPALEPNTDVERNSGILPPNKSNSPFPVVI' A
#
# COMPACT_ATOMS: atom_id res chain seq x y z
N MET A 1 -4.62 15.90 -4.42
CA MET A 1 -3.76 14.78 -3.99
C MET A 1 -4.66 13.68 -3.44
N LYS A 2 -4.83 12.57 -4.16
CA LYS A 2 -5.56 11.39 -3.65
C LYS A 2 -4.62 10.43 -2.92
N THR A 3 -4.95 10.12 -1.68
CA THR A 3 -4.27 9.09 -0.88
C THR A 3 -4.70 7.70 -1.35
N ARG A 4 -3.74 6.79 -1.56
CA ARG A 4 -3.97 5.37 -1.86
C ARG A 4 -3.41 4.51 -0.75
N ALA A 5 -3.72 3.22 -0.76
CA ALA A 5 -3.24 2.26 0.23
C ALA A 5 -2.76 0.96 -0.40
N ILE A 6 -1.69 0.38 0.16
CA ILE A 6 -1.20 -0.96 -0.12
C ILE A 6 -1.54 -1.85 1.08
N PHE A 7 -2.14 -3.00 0.82
CA PHE A 7 -2.43 -4.02 1.83
C PHE A 7 -1.58 -5.25 1.58
N ARG A 8 -0.94 -5.77 2.63
CA ARG A 8 -0.20 -7.02 2.61
C ARG A 8 -0.56 -7.83 3.86
N ALA A 9 -0.61 -9.14 3.70
CA ALA A 9 -0.73 -10.07 4.80
C ALA A 9 0.27 -11.20 4.60
N VAL A 10 0.88 -11.67 5.68
CA VAL A 10 1.84 -12.79 5.64
C VAL A 10 1.58 -13.73 6.82
N LYS A 11 1.76 -15.03 6.57
CA LYS A 11 1.71 -16.06 7.62
C LYS A 11 3.05 -16.10 8.35
N VAL A 12 3.00 -16.12 9.68
CA VAL A 12 4.17 -16.34 10.53
C VAL A 12 4.29 -17.84 10.76
N PRO A 13 5.38 -18.49 10.27
CA PRO A 13 5.61 -19.90 10.57
C PRO A 13 5.68 -20.12 12.09
N ASN A 14 5.13 -21.23 12.55
CA ASN A 14 5.15 -21.64 13.97
C ASN A 14 4.35 -20.76 14.95
N ALA A 15 3.61 -19.76 14.48
CA ALA A 15 2.61 -19.06 15.30
C ALA A 15 1.27 -19.82 15.26
N GLN A 16 0.48 -19.72 16.33
CA GLN A 16 -0.80 -20.41 16.43
C GLN A 16 -1.94 -19.54 15.88
N SER A 17 -2.77 -20.11 15.00
CA SER A 17 -4.02 -19.49 14.58
C SER A 17 -4.90 -19.18 15.80
N PRO A 18 -5.54 -17.98 15.89
CA PRO A 18 -5.68 -16.96 14.84
C PRO A 18 -4.60 -15.87 14.84
N PHE A 19 -3.54 -15.99 15.64
CA PHE A 19 -2.51 -14.97 15.84
C PHE A 19 -1.29 -15.13 14.92
N ASP A 20 -1.44 -15.87 13.83
CA ASP A 20 -0.34 -16.25 12.93
C ASP A 20 -0.32 -15.45 11.62
N VAL A 21 -1.04 -14.32 11.58
CA VAL A 21 -1.09 -13.41 10.43
C VAL A 21 -0.62 -12.03 10.84
N ILE A 22 0.40 -11.51 10.15
CA ILE A 22 0.78 -10.09 10.21
C ILE A 22 0.08 -9.38 9.06
N GLN A 23 -0.63 -8.29 9.37
CA GLN A 23 -1.28 -7.43 8.38
C GLN A 23 -0.59 -6.06 8.34
N LEU A 24 -0.26 -5.59 7.13
CA LEU A 24 0.37 -4.30 6.89
C LEU A 24 -0.52 -3.47 5.95
N LYS A 25 -0.81 -2.23 6.35
CA LYS A 25 -1.51 -1.24 5.55
C LYS A 25 -0.70 0.04 5.47
N ILE A 26 -0.20 0.36 4.28
CA ILE A 26 0.58 1.59 4.04
C ILE A 26 -0.29 2.54 3.23
N PHE A 27 -0.49 3.76 3.74
CA PHE A 27 -1.10 4.85 2.97
C PHE A 27 0.00 5.71 2.33
N TYR A 28 -0.20 6.13 1.09
CA TYR A 28 0.78 6.94 0.38
C TYR A 28 0.11 7.94 -0.57
N PRO A 29 0.74 9.10 -0.83
CA PRO A 29 0.28 10.02 -1.85
C PRO A 29 0.53 9.43 -3.23
N ALA A 30 -0.53 9.22 -4.03
CA ALA A 30 -0.40 8.74 -5.40
C ALA A 30 -0.50 9.88 -6.41
N LEU A 31 0.00 9.64 -7.62
CA LEU A 31 -0.29 10.48 -8.78
C LEU A 31 -1.75 10.29 -9.22
N GLU A 32 -2.31 11.28 -9.92
CA GLU A 32 -3.60 11.14 -10.57
C GLU A 32 -3.48 10.22 -11.80
N PRO A 33 -4.52 9.41 -12.10
CA PRO A 33 -4.50 8.54 -13.27
C PRO A 33 -4.53 9.37 -14.57
N ASN A 34 -3.62 9.08 -15.49
CA ASN A 34 -3.53 9.72 -16.80
C ASN A 34 -3.97 8.80 -17.94
N THR A 35 -4.05 7.48 -17.68
CA THR A 35 -4.46 6.47 -18.65
C THR A 35 -5.67 5.66 -18.18
N ASP A 36 -6.37 5.02 -19.12
CA ASP A 36 -7.49 4.14 -18.76
C ASP A 36 -7.04 2.89 -18.00
N VAL A 37 -5.81 2.42 -18.25
CA VAL A 37 -5.21 1.30 -17.50
C VAL A 37 -5.03 1.69 -16.02
N GLU A 38 -4.54 2.90 -15.74
CA GLU A 38 -4.41 3.42 -14.38
C GLU A 38 -5.76 3.65 -13.70
N ARG A 39 -6.76 4.14 -14.46
CA ARG A 39 -8.13 4.31 -13.96
C ARG A 39 -8.78 2.97 -13.57
N ASN A 40 -8.60 1.95 -14.41
CA ASN A 40 -9.28 0.66 -14.25
C ASN A 40 -8.55 -0.29 -13.29
N SER A 41 -7.22 -0.27 -13.24
CA SER A 41 -6.45 -1.14 -12.34
C SER A 41 -6.40 -0.64 -10.91
N GLY A 42 -6.54 0.68 -10.69
CA GLY A 42 -6.34 1.30 -9.39
C GLY A 42 -4.88 1.29 -8.90
N ILE A 43 -3.95 0.78 -9.71
CA ILE A 43 -2.51 0.77 -9.42
C ILE A 43 -1.94 2.10 -9.90
N LEU A 44 -1.57 2.95 -8.94
CA LEU A 44 -1.02 4.26 -9.22
C LEU A 44 0.36 4.41 -8.57
N PRO A 45 1.34 4.96 -9.29
CA PRO A 45 2.65 5.23 -8.72
C PRO A 45 2.58 6.29 -7.61
N PRO A 46 3.48 6.22 -6.61
CA PRO A 46 3.58 7.25 -5.58
C PRO A 46 4.05 8.58 -6.18
N ASN A 47 3.54 9.69 -5.64
CA ASN A 47 4.01 11.02 -5.98
C ASN A 47 5.38 11.31 -5.33
N LYS A 48 6.46 11.03 -6.05
CA LYS A 48 7.84 11.13 -5.54
C LYS A 48 8.28 12.54 -5.11
N SER A 49 7.57 13.59 -5.51
CA SER A 49 7.85 14.96 -5.01
C SER A 49 7.63 15.10 -3.51
N ASN A 50 6.89 14.18 -2.90
CA ASN A 50 6.64 14.12 -1.45
C ASN A 50 7.60 13.16 -0.72
N SER A 51 8.65 12.69 -1.40
CA SER A 51 9.69 11.82 -0.81
C SER A 51 10.61 12.61 0.13
N PRO A 52 11.11 12.02 1.23
CA PRO A 52 10.96 10.62 1.66
C PRO A 52 9.59 10.31 2.28
N PHE A 53 9.15 9.05 2.17
CA PHE A 53 7.93 8.56 2.82
C PHE A 53 8.30 7.82 4.12
N PRO A 54 8.29 8.47 5.29
CA PRO A 54 8.54 7.78 6.54
C PRO A 54 7.43 6.75 6.78
N VAL A 55 7.82 5.48 6.92
CA VAL A 55 6.92 4.41 7.35
C VAL A 55 7.07 4.27 8.85
N VAL A 56 5.99 4.55 9.60
CA VAL A 56 5.91 4.33 11.04
C VAL A 56 5.03 3.10 11.25
N ILE A 57 5.59 2.06 11.89
CA ILE A 57 4.95 0.76 12.16
C ILE A 57 4.59 0.69 13.64
#